data_AF-A0A5I0D5W0-F1
#
_entry.id   AF-A0A5I0D5W0-F1
#
_cell.length_a   1.000
_cell.length_b   1.000
_cell.length_c   1.000
_cell.angle_alpha   90.00
_cell.angle_beta   90.00
_cell.angle_gamma   90.00
#
_symmetry.space_group_name_H-M   'P 1'
#
loop_
_entity.id
_entity.type
_entity.pdbx_description
1 polymer ?
#
loop_
_entity_poly.entity_id
_entity_poly.type
_entity_poly.pdbx_seq_one_letter_code
_entity_poly.pdbx_strand_id
1 'polypeptide(L)'
;MEHLICINTNSFPASSTDDAKEMFTDAIEGVLELNEGQDRFTFYLDTPDNNSLAEFELADGYTFEEYTKDIESSNMDLYAFLLEVEDKSPAIENVSDDVFESISTFSFYVKGSAVDRFCDVFSFAWFMSATLLSLNSDEKWSSESINVCRTENGEYLLEDLFLNNISTFEHGRMLYDKYHTINLDKICGQHYIDKDFRAWFEGLDNDNARRVADKLELACKREFQGGEPLFKNLHNASGIREIRMNAYPGGALRILFKHYKDNLQAILIGFIKKNNSEGYDTAIELAEERFGQMT
;
A
#
# COMPACT_ATOMS: atom_id res chain seq x y z
N MET A 1 -11.39 -5.99 -8.22
CA MET A 1 -10.23 -5.32 -7.61
C MET A 1 -9.14 -6.35 -7.35
N GLU A 2 -7.88 -5.95 -7.23
CA GLU A 2 -6.83 -6.86 -6.73
C GLU A 2 -6.36 -6.41 -5.35
N HIS A 3 -6.44 -7.33 -4.38
CA HIS A 3 -5.92 -7.13 -3.03
C HIS A 3 -4.67 -7.98 -2.84
N LEU A 4 -3.54 -7.31 -2.70
CA LEU A 4 -2.27 -7.95 -2.36
C LEU A 4 -2.17 -7.98 -0.83
N ILE A 5 -2.06 -9.17 -0.26
CA ILE A 5 -1.98 -9.39 1.19
C ILE A 5 -0.61 -10.00 1.51
N CYS A 6 0.20 -9.32 2.32
CA CYS A 6 1.47 -9.85 2.80
C CYS A 6 1.31 -10.40 4.21
N ILE A 7 1.55 -11.69 4.42
CA ILE A 7 1.48 -12.30 5.74
C ILE A 7 2.67 -11.83 6.58
N ASN A 8 2.40 -11.11 7.67
CA ASN A 8 3.42 -10.60 8.57
C ASN A 8 3.95 -11.70 9.49
N THR A 9 4.96 -12.43 9.03
CA THR A 9 5.60 -13.52 9.77
C THR A 9 6.18 -13.12 11.13
N ASN A 10 6.34 -11.82 11.42
CA ASN A 10 6.75 -11.35 12.76
C ASN A 10 5.61 -11.38 13.81
N SER A 11 4.37 -11.61 13.39
CA SER A 11 3.22 -11.75 14.29
C SER A 11 2.82 -13.20 14.58
N PHE A 12 3.46 -14.15 13.89
CA PHE A 12 3.23 -15.60 13.99
C PHE A 12 4.49 -16.32 14.53
N PRO A 13 4.34 -17.55 15.05
CA PRO A 13 3.08 -18.22 15.40
C PRO A 13 2.43 -17.64 16.65
N ALA A 14 1.14 -17.94 16.86
CA ALA A 14 0.44 -17.65 18.11
C ALA A 14 0.96 -18.55 19.26
N SER A 15 0.63 -18.17 20.50
CA SER A 15 0.99 -18.92 21.71
C SER A 15 0.30 -20.28 21.85
N SER A 16 -0.87 -20.45 21.23
CA SER A 16 -1.64 -21.69 21.28
C SER A 16 -2.53 -21.83 20.04
N THR A 17 -3.02 -23.04 19.78
CA THR A 17 -3.99 -23.30 18.71
C THR A 17 -5.30 -22.53 18.90
N ASP A 18 -5.77 -22.37 20.14
CA ASP A 18 -7.00 -21.62 20.42
C ASP A 18 -6.81 -20.13 20.13
N ASP A 19 -5.68 -19.54 20.56
CA ASP A 19 -5.33 -18.15 20.24
C ASP A 19 -5.15 -17.95 18.73
N ALA A 20 -4.50 -18.89 18.04
CA ALA A 20 -4.36 -18.85 16.60
C ALA A 20 -5.73 -18.84 15.91
N LYS A 21 -6.65 -19.72 16.32
CA LYS A 21 -8.01 -19.75 15.77
C LYS A 21 -8.72 -18.43 16.00
N GLU A 22 -8.76 -17.93 17.23
CA GLU A 22 -9.45 -16.68 17.55
C GLU A 22 -8.87 -15.48 16.78
N MET A 23 -7.57 -15.25 16.90
CA MET A 23 -6.92 -14.07 16.30
C MET A 23 -6.86 -14.16 14.78
N PHE A 24 -6.59 -15.34 14.22
CA PHE A 24 -6.53 -15.49 12.77
C PHE A 24 -7.92 -15.39 12.14
N THR A 25 -8.96 -15.96 12.77
CA THR A 25 -10.34 -15.80 12.29
C THR A 25 -10.75 -14.34 12.26
N ASP A 26 -10.53 -13.58 13.34
CA ASP A 26 -10.88 -12.15 13.37
C ASP A 26 -10.13 -11.36 12.28
N ALA A 27 -8.82 -11.60 12.13
CA ALA A 27 -8.01 -10.93 11.11
C ALA A 27 -8.44 -11.29 9.67
N ILE A 28 -8.66 -12.57 9.37
CA ILE A 28 -9.00 -13.01 8.02
C ILE A 28 -10.44 -12.64 7.64
N GLU A 29 -11.38 -12.58 8.60
CA GLU A 29 -12.70 -11.99 8.38
C GLU A 29 -12.58 -10.50 8.03
N GLY A 30 -11.63 -9.78 8.63
CA GLY A 30 -11.29 -8.42 8.22
C GLY A 30 -10.76 -8.33 6.78
N VAL A 31 -9.96 -9.31 6.33
CA VAL A 31 -9.54 -9.36 4.92
C VAL A 31 -10.73 -9.62 4.01
N LEU A 32 -11.62 -10.54 4.38
CA LEU A 32 -12.84 -10.85 3.63
C LEU A 32 -13.77 -9.64 3.51
N GLU A 33 -13.84 -8.78 4.52
CA GLU A 33 -14.63 -7.54 4.49
C GLU A 33 -14.22 -6.59 3.34
N LEU A 34 -12.99 -6.73 2.81
CA LEU A 34 -12.57 -5.96 1.64
C LEU A 34 -13.20 -6.43 0.32
N ASN A 35 -13.83 -7.61 0.30
CA ASN A 35 -14.28 -8.28 -0.93
C ASN A 35 -15.65 -7.77 -1.40
N GLU A 36 -15.68 -7.17 -2.60
CA GLU A 36 -16.93 -6.75 -3.26
C GLU A 36 -17.61 -7.84 -4.13
N GLY A 37 -17.10 -9.08 -4.07
CA GLY A 37 -17.66 -10.27 -4.74
C GLY A 37 -17.09 -10.58 -6.14
N GLN A 38 -16.27 -9.69 -6.71
CA GLN A 38 -15.50 -9.94 -7.94
C GLN A 38 -14.01 -9.64 -7.78
N ASP A 39 -13.57 -9.53 -6.53
CA ASP A 39 -12.20 -9.18 -6.20
C ASP A 39 -11.30 -10.40 -6.22
N ARG A 40 -10.02 -10.16 -6.51
CA ARG A 40 -8.97 -11.17 -6.49
C ARG A 40 -8.07 -10.89 -5.30
N PHE A 41 -7.75 -11.93 -4.56
CA PHE A 41 -6.88 -11.86 -3.40
C PHE A 41 -5.65 -12.71 -3.65
N THR A 42 -4.49 -12.08 -3.53
CA THR A 42 -3.19 -12.72 -3.72
C THR A 42 -2.43 -12.64 -2.42
N PHE A 43 -2.12 -13.79 -1.84
CA PHE A 43 -1.41 -13.89 -0.58
C PHE A 43 0.08 -14.12 -0.85
N TYR A 44 0.89 -13.23 -0.29
CA TYR A 44 2.34 -13.28 -0.33
C TYR A 44 2.85 -13.70 1.04
N LEU A 45 3.58 -14.79 1.06
CA LEU A 45 4.25 -15.30 2.25
C LEU A 45 5.73 -15.49 1.92
N ASP A 46 6.59 -14.85 2.70
CA ASP A 46 8.02 -15.02 2.63
C ASP A 46 8.49 -15.69 3.92
N THR A 47 8.87 -16.96 3.84
CA THR A 47 9.42 -17.71 4.97
C THR A 47 10.84 -18.19 4.68
N PRO A 48 11.71 -18.29 5.69
CA PRO A 48 13.07 -18.81 5.50
C PRO A 48 13.11 -20.25 4.97
N ASP A 49 12.07 -21.03 5.26
CA ASP A 49 12.00 -22.45 4.92
C ASP A 49 11.34 -22.70 3.55
N ASN A 50 10.97 -21.64 2.82
CA ASN A 50 10.28 -21.69 1.53
C ASN A 50 8.99 -22.53 1.57
N ASN A 51 8.29 -22.52 2.70
CA ASN A 51 7.04 -23.24 2.88
C ASN A 51 5.93 -22.60 2.04
N SER A 52 5.02 -23.43 1.54
CA SER A 52 3.77 -22.96 0.93
C SER A 52 2.83 -22.33 1.95
N LEU A 53 1.79 -21.62 1.50
CA LEU A 53 0.79 -21.06 2.41
C LEU A 53 0.11 -22.16 3.24
N ALA A 54 -0.19 -23.31 2.63
CA ALA A 54 -0.83 -24.44 3.31
C ALA A 54 -0.01 -24.99 4.50
N GLU A 55 1.31 -24.95 4.39
CA GLU A 55 2.26 -25.44 5.40
C GLU A 55 2.63 -24.40 6.45
N PHE A 56 2.15 -23.15 6.30
CA PHE A 56 2.45 -22.08 7.23
C PHE A 56 1.81 -22.34 8.61
N GLU A 57 2.64 -22.32 9.65
CA GLU A 57 2.19 -22.55 11.03
C GLU A 57 1.55 -21.28 11.62
N LEU A 58 0.27 -21.41 12.00
CA LEU A 58 -0.45 -20.38 12.74
C LEU A 58 -0.22 -20.49 14.25
N ALA A 59 -0.01 -21.72 14.74
CA ALA A 59 0.50 -22.06 16.07
C ALA A 59 1.41 -23.30 15.95
N ASP A 60 2.14 -23.64 17.02
CA ASP A 60 3.00 -24.83 17.05
C ASP A 60 2.20 -26.10 16.67
N GLY A 61 2.59 -26.72 15.55
CA GLY A 61 1.92 -27.91 15.00
C GLY A 61 0.49 -27.68 14.51
N TYR A 62 0.09 -26.43 14.25
CA TYR A 62 -1.22 -26.07 13.69
C TYR A 62 -1.08 -25.17 12.46
N THR A 63 -1.39 -25.71 11.28
CA THR A 63 -1.12 -25.04 10.00
C THR A 63 -2.33 -24.30 9.43
N PHE A 64 -2.08 -23.48 8.41
CA PHE A 64 -3.13 -22.84 7.60
C PHE A 64 -4.06 -23.87 6.95
N GLU A 65 -3.53 -24.99 6.46
CA GLU A 65 -4.37 -26.06 5.88
C GLU A 65 -5.32 -26.67 6.93
N GLU A 66 -4.83 -26.89 8.15
CA GLU A 66 -5.64 -27.40 9.26
C GLU A 66 -6.71 -26.39 9.66
N TYR A 67 -6.36 -25.10 9.74
CA TYR A 67 -7.33 -24.03 9.95
C TYR A 67 -8.42 -24.00 8.88
N THR A 68 -8.03 -24.13 7.61
CA THR A 68 -8.97 -24.09 6.49
C THR A 68 -9.96 -25.27 6.55
N LYS A 69 -9.49 -26.47 6.95
CA LYS A 69 -10.34 -27.64 7.19
C LYS A 69 -11.29 -27.46 8.38
N ASP A 70 -10.82 -26.84 9.46
CA ASP A 70 -11.64 -26.61 10.65
C ASP A 70 -12.83 -25.68 10.37
N ILE A 71 -12.65 -24.67 9.51
CA ILE A 71 -13.71 -23.71 9.19
C ILE A 71 -14.69 -24.17 8.10
N GLU A 72 -14.38 -25.24 7.35
CA GLU A 72 -15.21 -25.75 6.25
C GLU A 72 -16.68 -25.96 6.65
N SER A 73 -16.92 -26.40 7.89
CA SER A 73 -18.26 -26.69 8.41
C SER A 73 -18.88 -25.56 9.24
N SER A 74 -18.07 -24.60 9.72
CA SER A 74 -18.53 -23.54 10.64
C SER A 74 -18.65 -22.17 9.98
N ASN A 75 -17.87 -21.87 8.93
CA ASN A 75 -17.92 -20.61 8.20
C ASN A 75 -17.65 -20.86 6.70
N MET A 76 -18.71 -21.20 5.95
CA MET A 76 -18.59 -21.56 4.53
C MET A 76 -18.15 -20.39 3.65
N ASP A 77 -18.52 -19.15 3.99
CA ASP A 77 -18.15 -17.98 3.19
C ASP A 77 -16.64 -17.74 3.28
N LEU A 78 -16.10 -17.79 4.50
CA LEU A 78 -14.67 -17.67 4.72
C LEU A 78 -13.88 -18.85 4.11
N TYR A 79 -14.41 -20.07 4.23
CA TYR A 79 -13.81 -21.24 3.59
C TYR A 79 -13.75 -21.09 2.07
N ALA A 80 -14.86 -20.72 1.42
CA ALA A 80 -14.92 -20.51 -0.02
C ALA A 80 -13.95 -19.41 -0.47
N PHE A 81 -13.87 -18.31 0.29
CA PHE A 81 -12.90 -17.24 0.06
C PHE A 81 -11.46 -17.77 0.08
N LEU A 82 -11.07 -18.52 1.11
CA LEU A 82 -9.70 -19.04 1.23
C LEU A 82 -9.33 -20.03 0.12
N LEU A 83 -10.29 -20.78 -0.41
CA LEU A 83 -10.07 -21.67 -1.57
C LEU A 83 -9.80 -20.90 -2.88
N GLU A 84 -10.24 -19.64 -2.96
CA GLU A 84 -10.06 -18.78 -4.14
C GLU A 84 -8.81 -17.90 -4.07
N VAL A 85 -8.17 -17.81 -2.90
CA VAL A 85 -6.93 -17.04 -2.70
C VAL A 85 -5.80 -17.61 -3.58
N GLU A 86 -5.14 -16.73 -4.32
CA GLU A 86 -3.91 -17.09 -5.04
C GLU A 86 -2.71 -17.09 -4.09
N ASP A 87 -2.03 -18.23 -4.00
CA ASP A 87 -0.80 -18.39 -3.21
C ASP A 87 0.44 -18.01 -4.02
N LYS A 88 1.19 -17.00 -3.54
CA LYS A 88 2.49 -16.58 -4.08
C LYS A 88 3.61 -16.83 -3.07
N SER A 89 3.70 -18.04 -2.53
CA SER A 89 4.80 -18.47 -1.65
C SER A 89 5.87 -19.25 -2.44
N PRO A 90 7.17 -18.95 -2.27
CA PRO A 90 7.73 -17.79 -1.56
C PRO A 90 7.47 -16.48 -2.30
N ALA A 91 7.21 -15.40 -1.55
CA ALA A 91 6.86 -14.09 -2.12
C ALA A 91 7.95 -13.55 -3.05
N ILE A 92 9.22 -13.76 -2.68
CA ILE A 92 10.37 -13.24 -3.44
C ILE A 92 10.46 -13.78 -4.88
N GLU A 93 9.93 -14.97 -5.16
CA GLU A 93 9.96 -15.56 -6.50
C GLU A 93 8.91 -14.95 -7.45
N ASN A 94 7.95 -14.21 -6.89
CA ASN A 94 6.80 -13.69 -7.61
C ASN A 94 6.83 -12.15 -7.75
N VAL A 95 7.92 -11.50 -7.34
CA VAL A 95 8.14 -10.07 -7.56
C VAL A 95 8.94 -9.82 -8.83
N SER A 96 8.63 -8.72 -9.52
CA SER A 96 9.41 -8.27 -10.68
C SER A 96 10.83 -7.84 -10.30
N ASP A 97 11.78 -7.98 -11.21
CA ASP A 97 13.19 -7.58 -11.01
C ASP A 97 13.36 -6.14 -10.49
N ASP A 98 12.58 -5.18 -10.99
CA ASP A 98 12.63 -3.77 -10.54
C ASP A 98 12.22 -3.61 -9.06
N VAL A 99 11.23 -4.40 -8.62
CA VAL A 99 10.76 -4.42 -7.23
C VAL A 99 11.78 -5.15 -6.36
N PHE A 100 12.36 -6.24 -6.86
CA PHE A 100 13.42 -6.96 -6.16
C PHE A 100 14.65 -6.07 -5.91
N GLU A 101 15.13 -5.33 -6.92
CA GLU A 101 16.22 -4.37 -6.76
C GLU A 101 15.88 -3.31 -5.70
N SER A 102 14.65 -2.81 -5.72
CA SER A 102 14.16 -1.86 -4.71
C SER A 102 14.14 -2.45 -3.30
N ILE A 103 13.63 -3.68 -3.13
CA ILE A 103 13.63 -4.38 -1.84
C ILE A 103 15.05 -4.57 -1.33
N SER A 104 16.00 -4.94 -2.19
CA SER A 104 17.41 -5.16 -1.79
C SER A 104 18.15 -3.88 -1.38
N THR A 105 17.67 -2.71 -1.81
CA THR A 105 18.32 -1.42 -1.55
C THR A 105 17.96 -0.85 -0.17
N PHE A 106 16.74 -1.11 0.29
CA PHE A 106 16.19 -0.52 1.50
C PHE A 106 15.92 -1.58 2.57
N SER A 107 16.20 -1.24 3.83
CA SER A 107 15.78 -2.07 4.96
C SER A 107 14.75 -1.32 5.79
N PHE A 108 13.62 -1.97 6.08
CA PHE A 108 12.50 -1.37 6.79
C PHE A 108 12.44 -1.85 8.23
N TYR A 109 11.93 -1.02 9.13
CA TYR A 109 11.72 -1.36 10.53
C TYR A 109 10.54 -0.57 11.12
N VAL A 110 9.87 -1.14 12.11
CA VAL A 110 8.77 -0.46 12.81
C VAL A 110 9.33 0.67 13.69
N LYS A 111 8.78 1.87 13.56
CA LYS A 111 9.25 3.04 14.30
C LYS A 111 9.05 2.84 15.80
N GLY A 112 10.09 3.12 16.59
CA GLY A 112 10.04 3.02 18.05
C GLY A 112 10.11 1.59 18.61
N SER A 113 10.31 0.59 17.75
CA SER A 113 10.46 -0.82 18.14
C SER A 113 11.88 -1.33 17.88
N ALA A 114 12.24 -2.46 18.50
CA ALA A 114 13.43 -3.19 18.10
C ALA A 114 13.27 -3.73 16.66
N VAL A 115 14.39 -3.91 15.97
CA VAL A 115 14.38 -4.45 14.60
C VAL A 115 13.81 -5.87 14.60
N ASP A 116 12.78 -6.08 13.80
CA ASP A 116 12.10 -7.37 13.65
C ASP A 116 12.97 -8.38 12.90
N ARG A 117 12.71 -9.67 13.11
CA ARG A 117 13.50 -10.75 12.49
C ARG A 117 13.29 -10.79 10.97
N PHE A 118 12.05 -10.61 10.53
CA PHE A 118 11.66 -10.71 9.13
C PHE A 118 11.30 -9.32 8.59
N CYS A 119 12.29 -8.45 8.45
CA CYS A 119 12.07 -7.07 8.00
C CYS A 119 11.63 -6.96 6.54
N ASP A 120 11.95 -7.96 5.71
CA ASP A 120 11.67 -7.95 4.28
C ASP A 120 10.17 -7.88 3.97
N VAL A 121 9.33 -8.40 4.86
CA VAL A 121 7.85 -8.31 4.72
C VAL A 121 7.36 -6.87 4.62
N PHE A 122 8.00 -5.92 5.32
CA PHE A 122 7.64 -4.51 5.24
C PHE A 122 8.07 -3.89 3.92
N SER A 123 9.24 -4.30 3.40
CA SER A 123 9.71 -3.90 2.08
C SER A 123 8.76 -4.38 0.99
N PHE A 124 8.35 -5.66 1.03
CA PHE A 124 7.34 -6.21 0.13
C PHE A 124 6.04 -5.41 0.20
N ALA A 125 5.48 -5.24 1.39
CA ALA A 125 4.23 -4.52 1.58
C ALA A 125 4.30 -3.08 1.02
N TRP A 126 5.41 -2.38 1.27
CA TRP A 126 5.62 -1.04 0.76
C TRP A 126 5.70 -0.97 -0.77
N PHE A 127 6.60 -1.74 -1.39
CA PHE A 127 6.85 -1.62 -2.83
C PHE A 127 5.71 -2.18 -3.68
N MET A 128 5.02 -3.20 -3.18
CA MET A 128 3.85 -3.78 -3.85
C MET A 128 2.56 -2.99 -3.56
N SER A 129 2.57 -2.11 -2.55
CA SER A 129 1.36 -1.48 -2.02
C SER A 129 0.36 -2.52 -1.48
N ALA A 130 0.88 -3.55 -0.81
CA ALA A 130 0.11 -4.63 -0.21
C ALA A 130 -0.31 -4.27 1.23
N THR A 131 -1.39 -4.90 1.70
CA THR A 131 -1.85 -4.80 3.09
C THR A 131 -1.20 -5.92 3.91
N LEU A 132 -0.70 -5.61 5.09
CA LEU A 132 -0.17 -6.61 6.01
C LEU A 132 -1.34 -7.38 6.65
N LEU A 133 -1.23 -8.70 6.72
CA LEU A 133 -2.08 -9.56 7.55
C LEU A 133 -1.26 -10.02 8.76
N SER A 134 -1.66 -9.60 9.95
CA SER A 134 -0.97 -9.91 11.21
C SER A 134 -1.91 -10.59 12.20
N LEU A 135 -1.37 -11.39 13.12
CA LEU A 135 -2.08 -11.68 14.36
C LEU A 135 -2.02 -10.48 15.30
N ASN A 136 -3.10 -10.23 16.03
CA ASN A 136 -3.14 -9.25 17.10
C ASN A 136 -2.45 -9.78 18.38
N SER A 137 -1.23 -10.29 18.23
CA SER A 137 -0.44 -10.94 19.28
C SER A 137 0.41 -9.97 20.10
N ASP A 138 0.61 -8.75 19.60
CA ASP A 138 1.40 -7.68 20.22
C ASP A 138 0.77 -6.32 19.90
N GLU A 139 0.91 -5.34 20.80
CA GLU A 139 0.40 -3.97 20.65
C GLU A 139 0.89 -3.32 19.35
N LYS A 140 2.11 -3.64 18.89
CA LYS A 140 2.62 -3.10 17.62
C LYS A 140 1.82 -3.55 16.38
N TRP A 141 1.08 -4.66 16.48
CA TRP A 141 0.24 -5.21 15.40
C TRP A 141 -1.24 -4.86 15.57
N SER A 142 -1.62 -4.20 16.68
CA SER A 142 -3.02 -3.91 17.01
C SER A 142 -3.57 -2.64 16.35
N SER A 143 -2.84 -2.06 15.40
CA SER A 143 -3.22 -0.85 14.66
C SER A 143 -3.54 -1.19 13.21
N GLU A 144 -4.52 -0.50 12.63
CA GLU A 144 -4.86 -0.60 11.20
C GLU A 144 -3.76 -0.02 10.30
N SER A 145 -2.85 0.77 10.89
CA SER A 145 -1.72 1.39 10.22
C SER A 145 -0.44 1.22 11.04
N ILE A 146 0.58 0.61 10.42
CA ILE A 146 1.89 0.40 11.03
C ILE A 146 2.84 1.48 10.49
N ASN A 147 3.42 2.26 11.40
CA ASN A 147 4.45 3.24 11.05
C ASN A 147 5.81 2.54 10.91
N VAL A 148 6.35 2.57 9.70
CA VAL A 148 7.65 2.04 9.36
C VAL A 148 8.60 3.15 8.94
N CYS A 149 9.86 2.98 9.28
CA CYS A 149 10.96 3.78 8.78
C CYS A 149 11.87 2.89 7.92
N ARG A 150 12.79 3.50 7.18
CA ARG A 150 13.74 2.75 6.36
C ARG A 150 15.15 3.30 6.42
N THR A 151 16.10 2.43 6.11
CA THR A 151 17.49 2.79 5.87
C THR A 151 17.85 2.53 4.41
N GLU A 152 18.77 3.32 3.87
CA GLU A 152 19.38 3.12 2.56
C GLU A 152 20.89 3.01 2.75
N ASN A 153 21.49 1.89 2.35
CA ASN A 153 22.93 1.65 2.53
C ASN A 153 23.43 1.86 3.97
N GLY A 154 22.59 1.57 4.97
CA GLY A 154 22.89 1.73 6.39
C GLY A 154 22.67 3.15 6.95
N GLU A 155 22.28 4.12 6.12
CA GLU A 155 21.90 5.46 6.57
C GLU A 155 20.39 5.55 6.84
N TYR A 156 20.03 6.17 7.96
CA TYR A 156 18.63 6.39 8.32
C TYR A 156 18.02 7.47 7.43
N LEU A 157 16.89 7.13 6.79
CA LEU A 157 16.07 8.12 6.10
C LEU A 157 15.08 8.72 7.11
N LEU A 158 15.10 10.05 7.23
CA LEU A 158 14.22 10.79 8.13
C LEU A 158 12.82 10.93 7.52
N GLU A 159 12.10 9.83 7.46
CA GLU A 159 10.73 9.81 7.00
C GLU A 159 9.84 8.82 7.74
N ASP A 160 8.58 9.22 7.92
CA ASP A 160 7.49 8.35 8.36
C ASP A 160 6.79 7.76 7.13
N LEU A 161 6.71 6.44 7.11
CA LEU A 161 5.98 5.65 6.11
C LEU A 161 4.92 4.83 6.84
N PHE A 162 3.81 4.55 6.18
CA PHE A 162 2.68 3.86 6.79
C PHE A 162 2.27 2.69 5.90
N LEU A 163 2.13 1.52 6.51
CA LEU A 163 1.60 0.30 5.89
C LEU A 163 0.21 0.04 6.44
N ASN A 164 -0.74 -0.31 5.58
CA ASN A 164 -2.05 -0.79 6.02
C ASN A 164 -1.85 -2.18 6.65
N ASN A 165 -2.58 -2.45 7.73
CA ASN A 165 -2.51 -3.72 8.47
C ASN A 165 -3.91 -4.17 8.87
N ILE A 166 -4.18 -5.47 8.70
CA ILE A 166 -5.38 -6.13 9.20
C ILE A 166 -4.93 -7.15 10.22
N SER A 167 -5.38 -6.96 11.45
CA SER A 167 -5.20 -7.90 12.57
C SER A 167 -6.50 -8.16 13.33
N THR A 168 -7.58 -7.51 12.91
CA THR A 168 -8.94 -7.64 13.44
C THR A 168 -9.95 -7.40 12.31
N PHE A 169 -11.18 -7.84 12.50
CA PHE A 169 -12.29 -7.56 11.58
C PHE A 169 -12.49 -6.06 11.36
N GLU A 170 -12.39 -5.29 12.45
CA GLU A 170 -12.61 -3.84 12.43
C GLU A 170 -11.59 -3.11 11.53
N HIS A 171 -10.33 -3.55 11.49
CA HIS A 171 -9.33 -2.98 10.58
C HIS A 171 -9.73 -3.19 9.11
N GLY A 172 -10.27 -4.37 8.80
CA GLY A 172 -10.85 -4.66 7.49
C GLY A 172 -11.91 -3.65 7.09
N ARG A 173 -12.89 -3.42 7.97
CA ARG A 173 -13.95 -2.43 7.75
C ARG A 173 -13.42 -1.01 7.59
N MET A 174 -12.47 -0.60 8.43
CA MET A 174 -11.84 0.73 8.34
C MET A 174 -11.12 0.93 7.00
N LEU A 175 -10.42 -0.09 6.52
CA LEU A 175 -9.75 -0.06 5.22
C LEU A 175 -10.77 -0.09 4.08
N TYR A 176 -11.82 -0.90 4.16
CA TYR A 176 -12.94 -0.86 3.21
C TYR A 176 -13.51 0.56 3.11
N ASP A 177 -13.84 1.20 4.23
CA ASP A 177 -14.36 2.57 4.23
C ASP A 177 -13.35 3.56 3.62
N LYS A 178 -12.07 3.47 4.01
CA LYS A 178 -10.98 4.31 3.45
C LYS A 178 -10.93 4.18 1.92
N TYR A 179 -11.09 2.96 1.44
CA TYR A 179 -11.00 2.60 0.04
C TYR A 179 -12.20 3.02 -0.80
N HIS A 180 -13.39 3.14 -0.20
CA HIS A 180 -14.64 3.49 -0.89
C HIS A 180 -15.08 4.95 -0.67
N THR A 181 -14.47 5.65 0.30
CA THR A 181 -14.81 7.06 0.62
C THR A 181 -13.69 8.04 0.26
N ILE A 182 -12.98 7.80 -0.85
CA ILE A 182 -11.92 8.71 -1.28
C ILE A 182 -12.52 10.08 -1.64
N ASN A 183 -12.08 11.11 -0.93
CA ASN A 183 -12.53 12.48 -1.13
C ASN A 183 -11.32 13.39 -1.25
N LEU A 184 -11.06 13.90 -2.46
CA LEU A 184 -9.92 14.77 -2.73
C LEU A 184 -9.96 16.07 -1.91
N ASP A 185 -11.14 16.62 -1.63
CA ASP A 185 -11.27 17.84 -0.82
C ASP A 185 -10.85 17.60 0.63
N LYS A 186 -11.17 16.41 1.16
CA LYS A 186 -10.71 15.99 2.50
C LYS A 186 -9.20 15.75 2.53
N ILE A 187 -8.65 15.12 1.50
CA ILE A 187 -7.22 14.77 1.41
C ILE A 187 -6.36 16.03 1.25
N CYS A 188 -6.70 16.88 0.28
CA CYS A 188 -5.90 18.04 -0.10
C CYS A 188 -6.21 19.28 0.74
N GLY A 189 -7.29 19.27 1.53
CA GLY A 189 -7.67 20.36 2.42
C GLY A 189 -7.85 21.67 1.68
N GLN A 190 -6.98 22.65 1.98
CA GLN A 190 -7.04 23.99 1.37
C GLN A 190 -6.20 24.12 0.08
N HIS A 191 -5.48 23.07 -0.32
CA HIS A 191 -4.75 23.09 -1.59
C HIS A 191 -5.73 23.19 -2.76
N TYR A 192 -5.31 23.92 -3.79
CA TYR A 192 -6.14 24.06 -4.98
C TYR A 192 -6.07 22.77 -5.80
N ILE A 193 -7.23 22.25 -6.19
CA ILE A 193 -7.35 21.10 -7.09
C ILE A 193 -7.96 21.59 -8.39
N ASP A 194 -7.22 21.48 -9.49
CA ASP A 194 -7.73 21.79 -10.81
C ASP A 194 -8.90 20.88 -11.20
N LYS A 195 -9.90 21.45 -11.89
CA LYS A 195 -11.13 20.75 -12.27
C LYS A 195 -10.86 19.54 -13.18
N ASP A 196 -9.89 19.64 -14.07
CA ASP A 196 -9.58 18.57 -15.03
C ASP A 196 -8.67 17.53 -14.36
N PHE A 197 -7.87 17.91 -13.36
CA PHE A 197 -7.24 16.92 -12.47
C PHE A 197 -8.30 16.08 -11.77
N ARG A 198 -9.34 16.73 -11.22
CA ARG A 198 -10.45 16.01 -10.58
C ARG A 198 -11.17 15.08 -11.56
N ALA A 199 -11.50 15.56 -12.75
CA ALA A 199 -12.13 14.73 -13.77
C ALA A 199 -11.24 13.55 -14.19
N TRP A 200 -9.92 13.76 -14.30
CA TRP A 200 -8.97 12.68 -14.54
C TRP A 200 -8.97 11.65 -13.41
N PHE A 201 -8.94 12.11 -12.15
CA PHE A 201 -8.96 11.26 -10.96
C PHE A 201 -10.24 10.41 -10.89
N GLU A 202 -11.40 11.03 -11.14
CA GLU A 202 -12.71 10.35 -11.18
C GLU A 202 -12.82 9.33 -12.32
N GLY A 203 -11.98 9.44 -13.34
CA GLY A 203 -11.89 8.50 -14.45
C GLY A 203 -10.89 7.35 -14.25
N LEU A 204 -10.16 7.31 -13.13
CA LEU A 204 -9.26 6.21 -12.80
C LEU A 204 -10.07 4.98 -12.34
N ASP A 205 -9.51 3.79 -12.59
CA ASP A 205 -9.95 2.60 -11.86
C ASP A 205 -9.65 2.74 -10.35
N ASN A 206 -10.35 1.93 -9.54
CA ASN A 206 -10.27 2.02 -8.07
C ASN A 206 -8.83 1.86 -7.55
N ASP A 207 -8.02 1.00 -8.16
CA ASP A 207 -6.65 0.73 -7.71
C ASP A 207 -5.73 1.95 -7.96
N ASN A 208 -5.80 2.53 -9.15
CA ASN A 208 -5.05 3.74 -9.50
C ASN A 208 -5.57 4.97 -8.75
N ALA A 209 -6.88 5.08 -8.51
CA ALA A 209 -7.47 6.14 -7.69
C ALA A 209 -6.95 6.10 -6.25
N ARG A 210 -6.90 4.91 -5.63
CA ARG A 210 -6.32 4.72 -4.28
C ARG A 210 -4.84 5.09 -4.22
N ARG A 211 -4.04 4.62 -5.19
CA ARG A 211 -2.61 4.97 -5.28
C ARG A 211 -2.39 6.46 -5.36
N VAL A 212 -3.21 7.18 -6.15
CA VAL A 212 -3.17 8.65 -6.21
C VAL A 212 -3.57 9.27 -4.87
N ALA A 213 -4.63 8.79 -4.24
CA ALA A 213 -5.12 9.28 -2.96
C ALA A 213 -4.09 9.14 -1.84
N ASP A 214 -3.51 7.96 -1.65
CA ASP A 214 -2.49 7.70 -0.62
C ASP A 214 -1.24 8.59 -0.84
N LYS A 215 -0.84 8.79 -2.10
CA LYS A 215 0.32 9.63 -2.43
C LYS A 215 0.04 11.12 -2.25
N LEU A 216 -1.17 11.57 -2.54
CA LEU A 216 -1.61 12.93 -2.23
C LEU A 216 -1.69 13.16 -0.72
N GLU A 217 -2.23 12.19 0.04
CA GLU A 217 -2.27 12.27 1.50
C GLU A 217 -0.86 12.39 2.09
N LEU A 218 0.07 11.54 1.63
CA LEU A 218 1.47 11.61 2.01
C LEU A 218 2.10 12.96 1.62
N ALA A 219 1.81 13.46 0.43
CA ALA A 219 2.32 14.75 -0.02
C ALA A 219 1.80 15.91 0.85
N CYS A 220 0.52 15.89 1.23
CA CYS A 220 -0.06 16.88 2.13
C CYS A 220 0.55 16.80 3.54
N LYS A 221 0.73 15.59 4.09
CA LYS A 221 1.42 15.37 5.38
C LYS A 221 2.85 15.92 5.40
N ARG A 222 3.53 15.91 4.25
CA ARG A 222 4.88 16.48 4.07
C ARG A 222 4.89 17.93 3.62
N GLU A 223 3.75 18.60 3.56
CA GLU A 223 3.62 19.97 3.06
C GLU A 223 4.23 20.16 1.65
N PHE A 224 4.18 19.09 0.85
CA PHE A 224 4.79 18.98 -0.48
C PHE A 224 6.31 19.25 -0.48
N GLN A 225 7.00 19.05 0.65
CA GLN A 225 8.45 19.17 0.78
C GLN A 225 9.15 17.82 0.58
N GLY A 226 10.38 17.86 0.07
CA GLY A 226 11.24 16.69 -0.13
C GLY A 226 11.74 16.51 -1.56
N GLY A 227 12.32 15.34 -1.84
CA GLY A 227 12.92 14.96 -3.12
C GLY A 227 12.53 13.57 -3.58
N GLU A 228 13.35 12.99 -4.46
CA GLU A 228 13.12 11.63 -4.97
C GLU A 228 13.15 10.61 -3.80
N PRO A 229 12.38 9.51 -3.85
CA PRO A 229 11.60 9.02 -5.01
C PRO A 229 10.20 9.63 -5.15
N LEU A 230 9.66 10.28 -4.11
CA LEU A 230 8.27 10.77 -4.10
C LEU A 230 8.10 12.03 -4.95
N PHE A 231 9.00 13.00 -4.79
CA PHE A 231 8.95 14.29 -5.48
C PHE A 231 10.10 14.42 -6.47
N LYS A 232 9.84 15.08 -7.60
CA LYS A 232 10.92 15.47 -8.52
C LYS A 232 10.69 16.87 -9.07
N ASN A 233 11.77 17.64 -9.16
CA ASN A 233 11.74 18.94 -9.82
C ASN A 233 11.86 18.71 -11.32
N LEU A 234 10.96 19.30 -12.10
CA LEU A 234 11.03 19.23 -13.56
C LEU A 234 11.92 20.36 -14.08
N HIS A 235 12.89 20.01 -14.92
CA HIS A 235 13.71 21.00 -15.61
C HIS A 235 12.85 21.75 -16.64
N ASN A 236 13.06 23.05 -16.79
CA ASN A 236 12.34 23.92 -17.73
C ASN A 236 10.81 24.05 -17.50
N ALA A 237 10.31 23.80 -16.29
CA ALA A 237 8.87 23.83 -16.01
C ALA A 237 8.46 24.94 -15.02
N SER A 238 9.12 26.10 -15.03
CA SER A 238 8.74 27.28 -14.23
C SER A 238 8.38 27.02 -12.75
N GLY A 239 9.11 26.14 -12.08
CA GLY A 239 8.88 25.76 -10.67
C GLY A 239 7.82 24.66 -10.44
N ILE A 240 7.29 24.03 -11.49
CA ILE A 240 6.45 22.83 -11.42
C ILE A 240 7.29 21.66 -10.93
N ARG A 241 6.67 20.87 -10.06
CA ARG A 241 7.22 19.64 -9.49
C ARG A 241 6.24 18.50 -9.73
N GLU A 242 6.73 17.28 -9.65
CA GLU A 242 5.90 16.08 -9.80
C GLU A 242 5.87 15.22 -8.54
N ILE A 243 4.72 14.57 -8.31
CA ILE A 243 4.56 13.43 -7.41
C ILE A 243 4.61 12.16 -8.25
N ARG A 244 5.40 11.17 -7.83
CA ARG A 244 5.67 9.94 -8.58
C ARG A 244 5.06 8.72 -7.88
N MET A 245 4.39 7.87 -8.66
CA MET A 245 3.91 6.56 -8.23
C MET A 245 3.81 5.59 -9.41
N ASN A 246 3.70 4.29 -9.11
CA ASN A 246 3.54 3.24 -10.12
C ASN A 246 2.05 3.02 -10.40
N ALA A 247 1.68 2.91 -11.67
CA ALA A 247 0.33 2.57 -12.10
C ALA A 247 0.13 1.04 -12.07
N TYR A 248 -1.11 0.60 -11.88
CA TYR A 248 -1.50 -0.80 -12.02
C TYR A 248 -2.31 -1.00 -13.32
N PRO A 249 -2.15 -2.12 -14.07
CA PRO A 249 -1.19 -3.21 -13.89
C PRO A 249 0.22 -2.90 -14.43
N GLY A 250 0.48 -1.67 -14.85
CA GLY A 250 1.81 -1.23 -15.29
C GLY A 250 1.84 0.21 -15.80
N GLY A 251 3.03 0.80 -15.82
CA GLY A 251 3.24 2.20 -16.17
C GLY A 251 3.47 3.09 -14.94
N ALA A 252 3.51 4.40 -15.14
CA ALA A 252 3.88 5.36 -14.09
C ALA A 252 2.86 6.50 -13.98
N LEU A 253 2.18 6.59 -12.84
CA LEU A 253 1.29 7.71 -12.52
C LEU A 253 2.12 8.92 -12.08
N ARG A 254 1.81 10.09 -12.63
CA ARG A 254 2.47 11.36 -12.32
C ARG A 254 1.45 12.43 -12.04
N ILE A 255 1.72 13.24 -11.03
CA ILE A 255 0.89 14.40 -10.67
C ILE A 255 1.77 15.64 -10.71
N LEU A 256 1.43 16.62 -11.54
CA LEU A 256 2.12 17.91 -11.60
C LEU A 256 1.46 18.90 -10.65
N PHE A 257 2.28 19.55 -9.84
CA PHE A 257 1.84 20.56 -8.89
C PHE A 257 2.83 21.73 -8.87
N LYS A 258 2.34 22.89 -8.39
CA LYS A 258 3.13 24.10 -8.27
C LYS A 258 2.72 24.90 -7.04
N HIS A 259 3.67 25.60 -6.44
CA HIS A 259 3.38 26.54 -5.37
C HIS A 259 2.42 27.63 -5.87
N TYR A 260 1.34 27.87 -5.12
CA TYR A 260 0.31 28.84 -5.47
C TYR A 260 0.41 30.11 -4.64
N LYS A 261 0.10 30.04 -3.34
CA LYS A 261 0.16 31.17 -2.40
C LYS A 261 0.40 30.67 -0.98
N ASP A 262 1.08 31.47 -0.16
CA ASP A 262 1.41 31.12 1.22
C ASP A 262 2.06 29.72 1.29
N ASN A 263 1.49 28.77 2.01
CA ASN A 263 1.95 27.37 2.03
C ASN A 263 1.09 26.43 1.17
N LEU A 264 0.24 26.98 0.29
CA LEU A 264 -0.68 26.21 -0.54
C LEU A 264 -0.06 25.87 -1.90
N GLN A 265 -0.21 24.61 -2.29
CA GLN A 265 0.07 24.14 -3.64
C GLN A 265 -1.21 24.15 -4.50
N ALA A 266 -1.01 24.25 -5.81
CA ALA A 266 -1.99 23.92 -6.83
C ALA A 266 -1.64 22.55 -7.43
N ILE A 267 -2.58 21.62 -7.36
CA ILE A 267 -2.54 20.30 -8.00
C ILE A 267 -3.18 20.46 -9.37
N LEU A 268 -2.37 20.35 -10.43
CA LEU A 268 -2.71 20.85 -11.75
C LEU A 268 -3.11 19.74 -12.71
N ILE A 269 -2.31 18.68 -12.80
CA ILE A 269 -2.45 17.62 -13.83
C ILE A 269 -2.08 16.27 -13.26
N GLY A 270 -2.82 15.24 -13.66
CA GLY A 270 -2.48 13.85 -13.46
C GLY A 270 -2.40 13.13 -14.80
N PHE A 271 -1.45 12.22 -14.96
CA PHE A 271 -1.31 11.42 -16.18
C PHE A 271 -0.63 10.08 -15.94
N ILE A 272 -0.87 9.13 -16.84
CA ILE A 272 -0.17 7.83 -16.87
C ILE A 272 0.91 7.88 -17.94
N LYS A 273 2.16 7.80 -17.50
CA LYS A 273 3.35 7.71 -18.33
C LYS A 273 3.52 6.27 -18.83
N LYS A 274 3.51 6.08 -20.14
CA LYS A 274 3.71 4.75 -20.77
C LYS A 274 5.17 4.44 -21.11
N ASN A 275 6.03 5.45 -21.22
CA ASN A 275 7.44 5.35 -21.64
C ASN A 275 8.21 6.64 -21.27
N ASN A 276 9.54 6.61 -21.29
CA ASN A 276 10.37 7.63 -20.63
C ASN A 276 10.28 9.06 -21.19
N SER A 277 9.88 9.20 -22.46
CA SER A 277 9.88 10.44 -23.23
C SER A 277 8.50 10.95 -23.65
N GLU A 278 7.40 10.21 -23.46
CA GLU A 278 6.06 10.70 -23.83
C GLU A 278 5.31 11.29 -22.64
N GLY A 279 4.55 12.34 -22.92
CA GLY A 279 3.58 12.94 -21.99
C GLY A 279 4.09 14.15 -21.22
N TYR A 280 5.39 14.33 -21.00
CA TYR A 280 5.90 15.45 -20.20
C TYR A 280 5.74 16.81 -20.87
N ASP A 281 6.12 16.96 -22.13
CA ASP A 281 6.07 18.27 -22.79
C ASP A 281 4.63 18.80 -22.82
N THR A 282 3.67 17.95 -23.23
CA THR A 282 2.24 18.29 -23.22
C THR A 282 1.70 18.50 -21.80
N ALA A 283 2.10 17.68 -20.83
CA ALA A 283 1.63 17.83 -19.45
C ALA A 283 2.22 19.09 -18.78
N ILE A 284 3.47 19.46 -19.08
CA ILE A 284 4.08 20.68 -18.54
C ILE A 284 3.39 21.91 -19.14
N GLU A 285 3.22 21.95 -20.46
CA GLU A 285 2.51 23.06 -21.14
C GLU A 285 1.10 23.26 -20.58
N LEU A 286 0.33 22.17 -20.46
CA LEU A 286 -1.01 22.23 -19.89
C LEU A 286 -1.00 22.66 -18.41
N ALA A 287 -0.01 22.23 -17.62
CA ALA A 287 0.08 22.60 -16.22
C ALA A 287 0.42 24.09 -16.06
N GLU A 288 1.30 24.62 -16.91
CA GLU A 288 1.60 26.05 -16.97
C GLU A 288 0.38 26.86 -17.41
N GLU A 289 -0.36 26.41 -18.42
CA GLU A 289 -1.61 27.04 -18.86
C GLU A 289 -2.63 27.10 -17.72
N ARG A 290 -2.90 25.97 -17.06
CA ARG A 290 -3.84 25.88 -15.94
C ARG A 290 -3.44 26.79 -14.80
N PHE A 291 -2.16 26.79 -14.43
CA PHE A 291 -1.66 27.68 -13.38
C PHE A 291 -1.81 29.16 -13.75
N GLY A 292 -1.57 29.51 -15.02
CA GLY A 292 -1.76 30.88 -15.52
C GLY A 292 -3.20 31.37 -15.52
N GLN A 293 -4.19 30.46 -15.61
CA GLN A 293 -5.62 30.81 -15.49
C GLN A 293 -6.05 31.10 -14.04
N MET A 294 -5.22 30.75 -13.05
CA MET A 294 -5.49 30.95 -11.62
C MET A 294 -4.95 32.27 -11.06
N THR A 295 -4.06 32.94 -11.79
CA THR A 295 -3.37 34.18 -11.44
C THR A 295 -3.93 35.36 -12.21
#